data_AF-A0A0C3Q7B3-F1
#
_entry.id   AF-A0A0C3Q7B3-F1
#
_cell.length_a   1.000
_cell.length_b   1.000
_cell.length_c   1.000
_cell.angle_alpha   90.00
_cell.angle_beta   90.00
_cell.angle_gamma   90.00
#
_symmetry.space_group_name_H-M   'P 1'
#
loop_
_entity.id
_entity.type
_entity.pdbx_description
1 polymer ?
#
loop_
_entity_poly.entity_id
_entity_poly.type
_entity_poly.pdbx_seq_one_letter_code
_entity_poly.pdbx_strand_id
1 'polypeptide(L)'
;MTLRSTSPSSQLRVKVKYFSSATVSTADKFNLTWASQTMGDQFGPDGRLQGEEQTQTVQCNAGTCTVTVKAPQFALVFLDNQDSVGSGLSTQT
;
A
#
# COMPACT_ATOMS: atom_id res chain seq x y z
N MET A 1 10.26 -41.11 -1.02
CA MET A 1 9.38 -40.35 -1.92
C MET A 1 8.76 -39.23 -1.09
N THR A 2 9.29 -38.01 -1.17
CA THR A 2 8.92 -36.92 -0.25
C THR A 2 7.92 -36.01 -0.96
N LEU A 3 6.66 -36.05 -0.55
CA LEU A 3 5.62 -35.16 -1.08
C LEU A 3 5.73 -33.80 -0.38
N ARG A 4 6.27 -32.80 -1.08
CA ARG A 4 6.15 -31.40 -0.66
C ARG A 4 4.77 -30.90 -1.06
N SER A 5 3.85 -30.87 -0.10
CA SER A 5 2.59 -30.15 -0.23
C SER A 5 2.86 -28.67 0.03
N THR A 6 3.07 -27.88 -1.03
CA THR A 6 2.93 -26.42 -0.94
C THR A 6 1.45 -26.09 -1.13
N SER A 7 0.76 -25.79 -0.04
CA SER A 7 -0.60 -25.26 -0.08
C SER A 7 -0.63 -23.92 -0.85
N PRO A 8 -1.58 -23.69 -1.76
CA PRO A 8 -1.73 -22.41 -2.47
C PRO A 8 -2.24 -21.25 -1.59
N SER A 9 -2.43 -21.46 -0.28
CA SER A 9 -3.19 -20.58 0.63
C SER A 9 -2.43 -19.41 1.25
N SER A 10 -1.25 -19.04 0.76
CA SER A 10 -0.51 -17.89 1.32
C SER A 10 0.24 -17.12 0.23
N GLN A 11 -0.45 -16.71 -0.83
CA GLN A 11 0.01 -15.52 -1.53
C GLN A 11 -0.28 -14.32 -0.63
N LEU A 12 0.61 -14.10 0.34
CA LEU A 12 0.66 -12.86 1.10
C LEU A 12 0.92 -11.75 0.08
N ARG A 13 0.01 -10.79 0.03
CA ARG A 13 0.11 -9.62 -0.83
C ARG A 13 -0.09 -8.41 0.04
N VAL A 14 0.68 -7.38 -0.24
CA VAL A 14 0.50 -6.09 0.42
C VAL A 14 0.15 -5.05 -0.63
N LYS A 15 -0.65 -4.08 -0.23
CA LYS A 15 -1.01 -2.93 -1.07
C LYS A 15 -0.20 -1.73 -0.59
N VAL A 16 0.42 -1.00 -1.50
CA VAL A 16 1.33 0.10 -1.16
C VAL A 16 0.85 1.37 -1.85
N LYS A 17 0.78 2.46 -1.07
CA LYS A 17 0.60 3.82 -1.56
C LYS A 17 1.87 4.60 -1.31
N TYR A 18 2.33 5.36 -2.30
CA TYR A 18 3.52 6.19 -2.17
C TYR A 18 3.16 7.65 -2.04
N PHE A 19 3.83 8.32 -1.11
CA PHE A 19 3.94 9.76 -1.09
C PHE A 19 5.28 10.14 -1.72
N SER A 20 5.28 10.99 -2.74
CA SER A 20 6.50 11.33 -3.46
C SER A 20 6.60 12.81 -3.84
N SER A 21 7.84 13.29 -3.86
CA SER A 21 8.21 14.61 -4.37
C SER A 21 9.22 14.46 -5.51
N ALA A 22 9.16 15.37 -6.48
CA ALA A 22 10.13 15.44 -7.57
C ALA A 22 11.54 15.84 -7.08
N THR A 23 11.64 16.60 -5.98
CA THR A 23 12.94 16.99 -5.40
C THR A 23 12.94 16.95 -3.88
N VAL A 24 14.15 16.93 -3.29
CA VAL A 24 14.39 16.94 -1.84
C VAL A 24 14.32 18.38 -1.27
N SER A 25 14.12 19.39 -2.13
CA SER A 25 14.16 20.80 -1.72
C SER A 25 12.89 21.20 -0.97
N THR A 26 13.05 21.96 0.11
CA THR A 26 11.94 22.61 0.83
C THR A 26 11.20 23.66 -0.01
N ALA A 27 11.72 23.99 -1.21
CA ALA A 27 11.06 24.82 -2.19
C ALA A 27 9.95 24.08 -2.95
N ASP A 28 10.02 22.75 -3.07
CA ASP A 28 9.01 21.93 -3.77
C ASP A 28 7.84 21.60 -2.83
N LYS A 29 7.02 22.61 -2.56
CA LYS A 29 5.82 22.48 -1.72
C LYS A 29 4.57 22.05 -2.48
N PHE A 30 4.63 22.05 -3.81
CA PHE A 30 3.45 21.92 -4.69
C PHE A 30 3.49 20.68 -5.58
N ASN A 31 4.67 20.14 -5.85
CA ASN A 31 4.85 18.92 -6.65
C ASN A 31 4.82 17.64 -5.79
N LEU A 32 3.99 17.66 -4.76
CA LEU A 32 3.81 16.55 -3.83
C LEU A 32 2.64 15.68 -4.31
N THR A 33 2.88 14.38 -4.38
CA THR A 33 1.88 13.41 -4.83
C THR A 33 1.63 12.36 -3.78
N TRP A 34 0.36 12.02 -3.56
CA TRP A 34 -0.09 10.92 -2.72
C TRP A 34 -0.80 9.89 -3.58
N ALA A 35 -0.25 8.68 -3.68
CA ALA A 35 -0.77 7.64 -4.57
C ALA A 35 -1.03 8.15 -6.00
N SER A 36 -0.08 8.94 -6.54
CA SER A 36 -0.18 9.63 -7.84
C SER A 36 -1.23 10.75 -7.95
N GLN A 37 -1.87 11.15 -6.84
CA GLN A 37 -2.83 12.25 -6.78
C GLN A 37 -2.18 13.53 -6.22
N THR A 38 -2.72 14.69 -6.59
CA THR A 38 -2.27 16.01 -6.08
C THR A 38 -3.26 16.56 -5.06
N MET A 39 -2.83 17.51 -4.22
CA MET A 39 -3.69 18.17 -3.21
C MET A 39 -4.35 19.46 -3.73
N GLY A 40 -4.36 19.67 -5.05
CA GLY A 40 -4.81 20.91 -5.69
C GLY A 40 -3.70 21.95 -5.85
N ASP A 41 -4.10 23.18 -6.15
CA ASP A 41 -3.19 24.30 -6.43
C ASP A 41 -2.70 24.99 -5.16
N GLN A 42 -1.59 25.72 -5.25
CA GLN A 42 -0.87 26.38 -4.15
C GLN A 42 -1.75 27.18 -3.19
N PHE A 43 -2.83 27.80 -3.69
CA PHE A 43 -3.73 28.66 -2.92
C PHE A 43 -5.16 28.11 -2.82
N GLY A 44 -5.40 26.89 -3.29
CA GLY A 44 -6.73 26.28 -3.31
C GLY A 44 -6.79 24.81 -2.90
N PRO A 45 -6.06 24.34 -1.86
CA PRO A 45 -6.29 22.99 -1.36
C PRO A 45 -7.62 22.97 -0.61
N ASP A 46 -8.65 22.39 -1.23
CA ASP A 46 -9.97 22.13 -0.62
C ASP A 46 -9.98 20.85 0.24
N GLY A 47 -8.80 20.26 0.46
CA GLY A 47 -8.60 19.02 1.21
C GLY A 47 -8.93 17.75 0.42
N ARG A 48 -9.27 17.86 -0.86
CA ARG A 48 -9.58 16.71 -1.71
C ARG A 48 -8.39 16.37 -2.61
N LEU A 49 -8.05 15.08 -2.68
CA LEU A 49 -7.07 14.57 -3.62
C LEU A 49 -7.66 14.58 -5.04
N GLN A 50 -6.87 15.08 -5.99
CA GLN A 50 -7.25 15.21 -7.40
C GLN A 50 -6.44 14.24 -8.26
N GLY A 51 -7.08 13.66 -9.27
CA GLY A 51 -6.48 12.65 -10.15
C GLY A 51 -6.84 11.22 -9.75
N GLU A 52 -6.18 10.26 -10.40
CA GLU A 52 -6.43 8.84 -10.20
C GLU A 52 -5.56 8.28 -9.06
N GLU A 53 -6.20 7.59 -8.11
CA GLU A 53 -5.47 6.88 -7.05
C GLU A 53 -4.76 5.64 -7.61
N GLN A 54 -3.44 5.58 -7.40
CA GLN A 54 -2.61 4.44 -7.79
C GLN A 54 -2.12 3.67 -6.56
N THR A 55 -2.57 2.42 -6.45
CA THR A 55 -2.16 1.49 -5.40
C THR A 55 -1.38 0.33 -6.02
N GLN A 56 -0.14 0.12 -5.56
CA GLN A 56 0.69 -0.98 -6.04
C GLN A 56 0.45 -2.24 -5.21
N THR A 57 0.21 -3.38 -5.87
CA THR A 57 0.18 -4.68 -5.18
C THR A 57 1.55 -5.34 -5.25
N VAL A 58 2.12 -5.69 -4.10
CA VAL A 58 3.42 -6.36 -3.98
C VAL A 58 3.18 -7.80 -3.54
N GLN A 59 3.71 -8.75 -4.31
CA GLN A 59 3.69 -10.17 -3.97
C GLN A 59 4.79 -10.47 -2.94
N CYS A 60 4.42 -11.15 -1.85
CA CYS A 60 5.36 -11.59 -0.83
C CYS A 60 5.85 -13.00 -1.11
N ASN A 61 7.11 -13.28 -0.80
CA ASN A 61 7.73 -14.58 -0.93
C ASN A 61 8.10 -15.10 0.46
N ALA A 62 7.59 -16.29 0.83
CA ALA A 62 7.86 -16.94 2.10
C ALA A 62 7.66 -16.03 3.34
N GLY A 63 6.61 -15.19 3.32
CA GLY A 63 6.30 -14.27 4.40
C GLY A 63 7.08 -12.94 4.39
N THR A 64 7.98 -12.73 3.44
CA THR A 64 8.74 -11.46 3.27
C THR A 64 8.27 -10.69 2.04
N CYS A 65 8.03 -9.39 2.18
CA CYS A 65 7.58 -8.51 1.09
C CYS A 65 8.63 -7.42 0.83
N THR A 66 9.22 -7.40 -0.37
CA THR A 66 10.20 -6.37 -0.74
C THR A 66 9.46 -5.15 -1.31
N VAL A 67 9.48 -4.04 -0.57
CA VAL A 67 8.92 -2.76 -1.01
C VAL A 67 10.05 -1.80 -1.36
N THR A 68 10.11 -1.36 -2.61
CA THR A 68 11.15 -0.44 -3.09
C THR A 68 10.70 1.00 -2.93
N VAL A 69 11.46 1.79 -2.18
CA VAL A 69 11.18 3.22 -1.95
C VAL A 69 12.34 4.04 -2.51
N LYS A 70 12.06 4.94 -3.47
CA LYS A 70 13.08 5.86 -4.00
C LYS A 70 13.11 7.12 -3.15
N ALA A 71 14.22 7.84 -3.07
CA ALA A 71 14.26 9.12 -2.36
C ALA A 71 13.89 10.29 -3.30
N PRO A 72 13.16 11.33 -2.83
CA PRO A 72 12.44 11.42 -1.55
C PRO A 72 11.02 10.85 -1.66
N GLN A 73 10.78 9.68 -1.07
CA GLN A 73 9.45 9.08 -1.01
C GLN A 73 9.20 8.45 0.37
N PHE A 74 7.92 8.35 0.71
CA PHE A 74 7.39 7.62 1.84
C PHE A 74 6.40 6.58 1.34
N ALA A 75 6.38 5.38 1.93
CA ALA A 75 5.50 4.30 1.53
C ALA A 75 4.55 3.92 2.69
N LEU A 76 3.25 3.96 2.43
CA LEU A 76 2.22 3.41 3.29
C LEU A 76 1.86 2.00 2.81
N VAL A 77 2.17 0.99 3.61
CA VAL A 77 1.92 -0.41 3.30
C VAL A 77 0.69 -0.88 4.07
N PHE A 78 -0.33 -1.31 3.34
CA PHE A 78 -1.49 -2.03 3.84
C PHE A 78 -1.23 -3.52 3.73
N LEU A 79 -1.19 -4.18 4.88
CA LEU A 79 -1.13 -5.63 4.96
C LEU A 79 -2.55 -6.15 4.69
N ASP A 80 -2.76 -6.83 3.57
CA ASP A 80 -4.04 -7.49 3.27
C ASP A 80 -4.08 -8.78 4.11
N ASN A 81 -4.43 -8.62 5.38
CA ASN A 81 -4.90 -9.75 6.16
C ASN A 81 -6.31 -10.02 5.64
N GLN A 82 -6.43 -10.93 4.67
CA GLN A 82 -7.56 -11.86 4.73
C GLN A 82 -7.38 -12.72 5.99
N ASP A 83 -7.40 -12.08 7.17
CA ASP A 83 -7.91 -12.71 8.36
C ASP A 83 -9.34 -13.04 7.96
N SER A 84 -9.54 -14.28 7.54
CA SER A 84 -10.83 -14.92 7.70
C SER A 84 -11.30 -14.54 9.10
N VAL A 85 -12.26 -13.61 9.21
CA VAL A 85 -13.03 -13.42 10.45
C VAL A 85 -13.48 -14.83 10.77
N GLY A 86 -12.84 -15.45 11.76
CA GLY A 86 -13.07 -16.85 12.07
C GLY A 86 -14.58 -16.99 12.28
N SER A 87 -15.22 -17.83 11.47
CA SER A 87 -16.61 -18.25 11.68
C SER A 87 -16.68 -19.05 12.97
N GLY A 88 -16.56 -18.34 14.08
CA GLY A 88 -16.54 -18.83 15.45
C GLY A 88 -17.57 -18.09 16.26
N LEU A 89 -18.81 -18.03 15.74
CA LEU A 89 -19.98 -17.81 16.57
C LEU A 89 -20.82 -19.08 16.52
N SER A 90 -20.39 -20.08 17.30
CA SER A 90 -21.30 -21.13 17.73
C SER A 90 -22.07 -20.57 18.94
N THR A 91 -23.24 -19.99 18.69
CA THR A 91 -24.22 -19.74 19.75
C THR A 91 -24.99 -21.04 19.95
N GLN A 92 -24.49 -21.91 20.82
CA GLN A 92 -25.28 -22.95 21.45
C GLN A 92 -25.64 -22.48 22.86
N THR A 93 -26.88 -22.03 23.05
CA THR A 93 -27.69 -22.30 24.24
C THR A 93 -29.15 -22.12 23.84
#